data_AF-A0A5N7AN99-F1
#
_entry.id   AF-A0A5N7AN99-F1
#
_cell.length_a   1.000
_cell.length_b   1.000
_cell.length_c   1.000
_cell.angle_alpha   90.00
_cell.angle_beta   90.00
_cell.angle_gamma   90.00
#
_symmetry.space_group_name_H-M   'P 1'
#
loop_
_entity.id
_entity.type
_entity.pdbx_description
1 polymer ?
#
loop_
_entity_poly.entity_id
_entity_poly.type
_entity_poly.pdbx_seq_one_letter_code
_entity_poly.pdbx_strand_id
1 'polypeptide(L)'
;MPRENSGLVYGSNRENPLGISLYEDAELYRMKLRQDAEIYEELYGISPFDMPQMHLETLVLLNGHATVLASGKYEFTPMYQQAFEEFIAALKVAQFPLYDYFRWNLSSDIEDRHPVLMRLRERHWAFDRAFQNEVRYVCSKDKK
;
A
#
# COMPACT_ATOMS: atom_id res chain seq x y z
N MET A 1 29.75 13.48 -7.11
CA MET A 1 29.08 12.16 -6.98
C MET A 1 27.63 12.33 -7.42
N PRO A 2 27.28 12.08 -8.70
CA PRO A 2 25.89 12.19 -9.12
C PRO A 2 25.17 10.88 -8.74
N ARG A 3 24.12 10.97 -7.90
CA ARG A 3 23.18 9.88 -7.69
C ARG A 3 22.14 9.95 -8.80
N GLU A 4 22.36 9.11 -9.80
CA GLU A 4 21.41 8.83 -10.87
C GLU A 4 20.27 7.95 -10.34
N ASN A 5 19.05 8.26 -10.76
CA ASN A 5 17.91 7.34 -10.92
C ASN A 5 17.34 6.64 -9.67
N SER A 6 16.71 7.39 -8.77
CA SER A 6 15.62 6.86 -7.92
C SER A 6 14.27 7.48 -8.26
N GLY A 7 14.08 7.90 -9.52
CA GLY A 7 12.79 8.26 -10.08
C GLY A 7 12.10 7.01 -10.58
N LEU A 8 11.42 6.28 -9.69
CA LEU A 8 10.38 5.36 -10.13
C LEU A 8 9.24 6.22 -10.66
N VAL A 9 9.28 6.42 -11.97
CA VAL A 9 8.10 6.72 -12.77
C VAL A 9 7.13 5.57 -12.51
N TYR A 10 6.21 5.75 -11.56
CA TYR A 10 4.96 4.99 -11.57
C TYR A 10 4.39 5.19 -12.97
N GLY A 11 4.35 4.12 -13.75
CA GLY A 11 4.04 4.16 -15.17
C GLY A 11 2.79 5.00 -15.43
N SER A 12 3.02 6.23 -15.90
CA SER A 12 1.97 7.04 -16.49
C SER A 12 1.58 6.35 -17.79
N ASN A 13 0.30 6.02 -17.91
CA ASN A 13 -0.37 5.22 -18.96
C ASN A 13 -0.20 3.70 -18.88
N ARG A 14 -1.23 3.06 -18.32
CA ARG A 14 -2.01 2.02 -19.02
C ARG A 14 -3.40 1.98 -18.41
N GLU A 15 -4.40 2.00 -19.29
CA GLU A 15 -5.80 1.70 -19.04
C GLU A 15 -5.94 0.69 -17.90
N ASN A 16 -6.77 1.03 -16.92
CA ASN A 16 -6.99 0.27 -15.70
C ASN A 16 -7.29 -1.20 -16.03
N PRO A 17 -6.33 -2.15 -15.96
CA PRO A 17 -6.57 -3.45 -16.54
C PRO A 17 -7.31 -4.38 -15.60
N LEU A 18 -7.57 -4.00 -14.32
CA LEU A 18 -8.41 -4.74 -13.35
C LEU A 18 -8.56 -4.12 -11.93
N GLY A 19 -8.06 -2.92 -11.61
CA GLY A 19 -8.02 -2.43 -10.22
C GLY A 19 -9.01 -1.32 -9.93
N ILE A 20 -10.16 -1.64 -9.34
CA ILE A 20 -11.00 -0.63 -8.68
C ILE A 20 -10.12 0.05 -7.61
N SER A 21 -10.12 1.38 -7.55
CA SER A 21 -9.39 2.09 -6.48
C SER A 21 -9.95 1.65 -5.12
N LEU A 22 -9.11 1.50 -4.11
CA LEU A 22 -9.53 1.22 -2.73
C LEU A 22 -10.76 2.05 -2.29
N TYR A 23 -10.86 3.32 -2.68
CA TYR A 23 -12.04 4.13 -2.37
C TYR A 23 -13.28 3.71 -3.19
N GLU A 24 -13.11 3.41 -4.47
CA GLU A 24 -14.19 2.95 -5.33
C GLU A 24 -14.71 1.57 -4.88
N ASP A 25 -13.84 0.68 -4.38
CA ASP A 25 -14.26 -0.62 -3.84
C ASP A 25 -14.98 -0.44 -2.49
N ALA A 26 -14.52 0.49 -1.64
CA ALA A 26 -15.24 0.86 -0.42
C ALA A 26 -16.66 1.39 -0.69
N GLU A 27 -16.85 2.15 -1.77
CA GLU A 27 -18.17 2.66 -2.16
C GLU A 27 -19.17 1.54 -2.45
N LEU A 28 -18.73 0.38 -2.94
CA LEU A 28 -19.61 -0.78 -3.15
C LEU A 28 -20.27 -1.25 -1.85
N TYR A 29 -19.58 -1.14 -0.71
CA TYR A 29 -20.14 -1.48 0.61
C TYR A 29 -21.12 -0.42 1.10
N ARG A 30 -20.80 0.86 0.89
CA ARG A 30 -21.70 1.98 1.23
C ARG A 30 -23.01 1.90 0.45
N MET A 31 -22.93 1.50 -0.81
CA MET A 31 -24.09 1.26 -1.68
C MET A 31 -24.79 -0.08 -1.43
N LYS A 32 -24.29 -0.91 -0.50
CA LYS A 32 -24.78 -2.27 -0.21
C LYS A 32 -24.74 -3.22 -1.41
N LEU A 33 -23.85 -2.97 -2.36
CA LEU A 33 -23.57 -3.83 -3.51
C LEU A 33 -22.62 -4.98 -3.16
N ARG A 34 -21.84 -4.82 -2.09
CA ARG A 34 -21.03 -5.86 -1.44
C ARG A 34 -21.37 -5.98 0.03
N GLN A 35 -21.17 -7.17 0.60
CA GLN A 35 -21.49 -7.50 2.01
C GLN A 35 -20.34 -8.22 2.74
N ASP A 36 -19.29 -8.58 1.99
CA ASP A 36 -18.11 -9.34 2.37
C ASP A 36 -16.97 -8.42 2.86
N ALA A 37 -17.25 -7.61 3.88
CA ALA A 37 -16.34 -6.58 4.37
C ALA A 37 -15.01 -7.16 4.89
N GLU A 38 -15.02 -8.41 5.36
CA GLU A 38 -13.85 -9.16 5.75
C GLU A 38 -12.83 -9.33 4.60
N ILE A 39 -13.30 -9.51 3.36
CA ILE A 39 -12.43 -9.62 2.19
C ILE A 39 -11.77 -8.27 1.90
N TYR A 40 -12.51 -7.17 2.05
CA TYR A 40 -11.93 -5.84 1.90
C TYR A 40 -10.85 -5.56 2.95
N GLU A 41 -11.11 -5.91 4.20
CA GLU A 41 -10.13 -5.77 5.29
C GLU A 41 -8.89 -6.64 5.06
N GLU A 42 -9.05 -7.84 4.50
CA GLU A 42 -7.91 -8.68 4.10
C GLU A 42 -7.07 -8.03 2.99
N LEU A 43 -7.73 -7.45 1.97
CA LEU A 43 -7.06 -6.84 0.82
C LEU A 43 -6.35 -5.52 1.14
N TYR A 44 -6.90 -4.72 2.05
CA TYR A 44 -6.43 -3.34 2.28
C TYR A 44 -6.00 -3.07 3.73
N GLY A 45 -6.28 -3.98 4.67
CA GLY A 45 -5.95 -3.83 6.09
C GLY A 45 -6.82 -2.83 6.86
N ILE A 46 -7.85 -2.27 6.21
CA ILE A 46 -8.72 -1.22 6.75
C ILE A 46 -10.19 -1.51 6.45
N SER A 47 -11.09 -1.00 7.30
CA SER A 47 -12.54 -1.16 7.13
C SER A 47 -13.05 -0.33 5.95
N PRO A 48 -13.92 -0.88 5.08
CA PRO A 48 -14.54 -0.13 3.99
C PRO A 48 -15.53 0.95 4.49
N PHE A 49 -15.93 0.89 5.76
CA PHE A 49 -16.86 1.85 6.35
C PHE A 49 -16.13 3.07 6.94
N ASP A 50 -14.87 2.90 7.35
CA ASP A 50 -14.08 3.91 8.05
C ASP A 50 -12.90 4.40 7.21
N MET A 51 -13.17 4.76 5.96
CA MET A 51 -12.15 5.13 4.97
C MET A 51 -11.47 6.47 5.33
N PRO A 52 -10.20 6.45 5.75
CA PRO A 52 -9.46 7.67 6.00
C PRO A 52 -8.96 8.24 4.67
N GLN A 53 -8.76 9.56 4.65
CA GLN A 53 -7.98 10.16 3.58
C GLN A 53 -6.50 9.80 3.78
N MET A 54 -5.86 9.34 2.72
CA MET A 54 -4.47 8.85 2.76
C MET A 54 -3.63 9.47 1.65
N HIS A 55 -2.33 9.51 1.89
CA HIS A 55 -1.32 9.90 0.91
C HIS A 55 -1.33 9.00 -0.34
N LEU A 56 -1.01 9.56 -1.50
CA LEU A 56 -1.07 8.86 -2.79
C LEU A 56 -0.19 7.60 -2.82
N GLU A 57 1.01 7.67 -2.28
CA GLU A 57 1.97 6.56 -2.23
C GLU A 57 1.43 5.40 -1.37
N THR A 58 0.80 5.72 -0.24
CA THR A 58 0.10 4.73 0.59
C THR A 58 -1.02 4.06 -0.22
N LEU A 59 -1.82 4.85 -0.94
CA LEU A 59 -2.92 4.33 -1.76
C LEU A 59 -2.43 3.40 -2.87
N VAL A 60 -1.37 3.81 -3.59
CA VAL A 60 -0.78 3.01 -4.66
C VAL A 60 -0.23 1.69 -4.12
N LEU A 61 0.45 1.73 -2.97
CA LEU A 61 1.02 0.54 -2.35
C LEU A 61 -0.06 -0.43 -1.86
N LEU A 62 -1.15 0.06 -1.25
CA LEU A 62 -2.30 -0.76 -0.84
C LEU A 62 -3.05 -1.36 -2.04
N ASN A 63 -3.30 -0.58 -3.10
CA ASN A 63 -3.90 -1.11 -4.32
C ASN A 63 -3.02 -2.16 -5.00
N GLY A 64 -1.70 -1.96 -4.97
CA GLY A 64 -0.73 -2.94 -5.42
C GLY A 64 -0.85 -4.25 -4.64
N HIS A 65 -0.92 -4.16 -3.30
CA HIS A 65 -1.11 -5.33 -2.43
C HIS A 65 -2.40 -6.08 -2.72
N ALA A 66 -3.53 -5.37 -2.81
CA ALA A 66 -4.81 -5.96 -3.16
C ALA A 66 -4.76 -6.68 -4.51
N THR A 67 -4.04 -6.13 -5.49
CA THR A 67 -3.83 -6.79 -6.80
C THR A 67 -3.03 -8.08 -6.67
N VAL A 68 -1.99 -8.08 -5.82
CA VAL A 68 -1.17 -9.27 -5.54
C VAL A 68 -2.03 -10.39 -4.95
N LEU A 69 -2.84 -10.07 -3.95
CA LEU A 69 -3.73 -11.04 -3.29
C LEU A 69 -4.86 -11.52 -4.21
N ALA A 70 -5.57 -10.60 -4.86
CA ALA A 70 -6.80 -10.91 -5.59
C ALA A 70 -6.55 -11.60 -6.95
N SER A 71 -5.42 -11.35 -7.61
CA SER A 71 -5.24 -11.81 -8.99
C SER A 71 -4.91 -13.30 -9.11
N GLY A 72 -4.40 -13.95 -8.05
CA GLY A 72 -3.91 -15.33 -8.07
C GLY A 72 -2.73 -15.56 -9.03
N LYS A 73 -2.17 -14.50 -9.63
CA LYS A 73 -1.05 -14.55 -10.59
C LYS A 73 0.30 -14.21 -9.95
N TYR A 74 0.30 -13.97 -8.65
CA TYR A 74 1.51 -13.64 -7.90
C TYR A 74 1.72 -14.67 -6.80
N GLU A 75 2.97 -15.06 -6.63
CA GLU A 75 3.45 -15.71 -5.43
C GLU A 75 4.19 -14.67 -4.58
N PHE A 76 4.04 -14.76 -3.27
CA PHE A 76 4.72 -13.89 -2.32
C PHE A 76 5.21 -14.66 -1.11
N THR A 77 6.25 -14.17 -0.45
CA THR A 77 6.81 -14.83 0.74
C THR A 77 6.08 -14.40 2.01
N PRO A 78 6.17 -15.17 3.11
CA PRO A 78 5.65 -14.74 4.40
C PRO A 78 6.23 -13.40 4.90
N MET A 79 7.44 -13.04 4.46
CA MET A 79 8.06 -11.74 4.81
C MET A 79 7.30 -10.56 4.20
N TYR A 80 6.75 -10.74 3.00
CA TYR A 80 5.88 -9.74 2.38
C TYR A 80 4.61 -9.51 3.20
N GLN A 81 3.95 -10.60 3.61
CA GLN A 81 2.75 -10.53 4.43
C GLN A 81 3.03 -9.88 5.79
N GLN A 82 4.12 -10.26 6.44
CA GLN A 82 4.53 -9.62 7.71
C GLN A 82 4.78 -8.11 7.54
N ALA A 83 5.46 -7.71 6.46
CA ALA A 83 5.74 -6.30 6.20
C ALA A 83 4.46 -5.50 5.97
N PHE A 84 3.45 -6.09 5.30
CA PHE A 84 2.12 -5.51 5.17
C PHE A 84 1.44 -5.31 6.53
N GLU A 85 1.37 -6.35 7.36
CA GLU A 85 0.74 -6.29 8.68
C GLU A 85 1.39 -5.24 9.59
N GLU A 86 2.72 -5.19 9.61
CA GLU A 86 3.47 -4.19 10.37
C GLU A 86 3.24 -2.76 9.85
N PHE A 87 3.09 -2.60 8.54
CA PHE A 87 2.75 -1.32 7.92
C PHE A 87 1.34 -0.87 8.30
N ILE A 88 0.34 -1.73 8.18
CA ILE A 88 -1.05 -1.44 8.56
C ILE A 88 -1.15 -1.11 10.05
N ALA A 89 -0.45 -1.85 10.91
CA ALA A 89 -0.40 -1.55 12.33
C ALA A 89 0.18 -0.15 12.60
N ALA A 90 1.29 0.21 11.95
CA ALA A 90 1.88 1.53 12.07
C ALA A 90 0.95 2.64 11.53
N LEU A 91 0.23 2.37 10.43
CA LEU A 91 -0.69 3.31 9.79
C LEU A 91 -1.90 3.61 10.69
N LYS A 92 -2.45 2.58 11.34
CA LYS A 92 -3.52 2.71 12.34
C LYS A 92 -3.07 3.50 13.57
N VAL A 93 -1.86 3.23 14.09
CA VAL A 93 -1.30 3.99 15.23
C VAL A 93 -1.06 5.45 14.87
N ALA A 94 -0.66 5.73 13.63
CA ALA A 94 -0.46 7.09 13.11
C ALA A 94 -1.76 7.83 12.77
N GLN A 95 -2.92 7.17 12.86
CA GLN A 95 -4.23 7.71 12.48
C GLN A 95 -4.27 8.25 11.04
N PHE A 96 -3.63 7.55 10.11
CA PHE A 96 -3.70 7.86 8.67
C PHE A 96 -3.32 9.32 8.34
N PRO A 97 -2.05 9.71 8.53
CA PRO A 97 -1.63 11.09 8.30
C PRO A 97 -1.83 11.51 6.83
N LEU A 98 -2.47 12.66 6.65
CA LEU A 98 -2.75 13.29 5.35
C LEU A 98 -1.50 13.80 4.63
N TYR A 99 -0.49 14.22 5.39
CA TYR A 99 0.69 14.90 4.88
C TYR A 99 1.95 14.02 4.96
N ASP A 100 2.95 14.41 4.18
CA ASP A 100 4.23 13.72 4.01
C ASP A 100 4.92 13.36 5.34
N TYR A 101 4.72 12.13 5.80
CA TYR A 101 5.75 11.43 6.57
C TYR A 101 6.99 11.12 5.70
N PHE A 102 6.93 11.41 4.39
CA PHE A 102 8.02 11.37 3.42
C PHE A 102 8.91 12.62 3.39
N ARG A 103 8.52 13.72 4.05
CA ARG A 103 9.18 15.02 3.93
C ARG A 103 10.66 14.91 4.33
N TRP A 104 11.56 15.31 3.43
CA TRP A 104 13.02 15.28 3.64
C TRP A 104 13.53 16.51 4.41
N ASN A 105 12.71 17.55 4.51
CA ASN A 105 13.03 18.88 5.00
C ASN A 105 12.18 19.27 6.21
N LEU A 106 12.04 18.36 7.18
CA LEU A 106 11.88 18.76 8.58
C LEU A 106 13.20 19.42 8.99
N SER A 107 13.31 20.70 8.66
CA SER A 107 14.41 21.57 9.05
C SER A 107 14.49 21.54 10.56
N SER A 108 15.52 20.88 11.11
CA SER A 108 16.34 21.27 12.25
C SER A 108 15.73 21.88 13.53
N ASP A 109 14.41 21.89 13.71
CA ASP A 109 13.72 22.11 14.98
C ASP A 109 13.22 20.75 15.47
N ILE A 110 14.13 20.11 16.23
CA ILE A 110 14.14 18.70 16.61
C ILE A 110 13.31 18.50 17.88
N GLU A 111 12.07 18.98 17.90
CA GLU A 111 11.11 18.64 18.98
C GLU A 111 9.89 17.86 18.49
N ASP A 112 9.61 17.84 17.18
CA ASP A 112 8.50 17.07 16.59
C ASP A 112 8.97 16.00 15.59
N ARG A 113 10.06 15.28 15.90
CA ARG A 113 10.23 13.92 15.33
C ARG A 113 9.22 13.01 15.99
N HIS A 114 7.94 13.14 15.63
CA HIS A 114 6.88 12.33 16.22
C HIS A 114 7.21 10.85 15.99
N PRO A 115 7.54 10.08 17.04
CA PRO A 115 8.16 8.75 16.90
C PRO A 115 7.26 7.79 16.11
N VAL A 116 5.94 8.01 16.16
CA VAL A 116 4.95 7.28 15.37
C VAL A 116 5.13 7.51 13.86
N LEU A 117 5.38 8.74 13.42
CA LEU A 117 5.55 9.05 11.99
C LEU A 117 6.87 8.50 11.44
N MET A 118 7.93 8.52 12.26
CA MET A 118 9.19 7.85 11.90
C MET A 118 9.00 6.35 11.73
N ARG A 119 8.29 5.71 12.67
CA ARG A 119 7.99 4.28 12.61
C ARG A 119 7.11 3.94 11.40
N LEU A 120 6.08 4.75 11.12
CA LEU A 120 5.25 4.59 9.92
C LEU A 120 6.09 4.66 8.66
N ARG A 121 6.97 5.66 8.53
CA ARG A 121 7.87 5.81 7.38
C ARG A 121 8.76 4.58 7.21
N GLU A 122 9.36 4.09 8.29
CA GLU A 122 10.20 2.89 8.26
C GLU A 122 9.43 1.68 7.75
N ARG A 123 8.21 1.45 8.28
CA ARG A 123 7.35 0.33 7.88
C ARG A 123 6.84 0.47 6.45
N HIS A 124 6.52 1.67 5.99
CA HIS A 124 6.20 1.92 4.60
C HIS A 124 7.32 1.45 3.67
N TRP A 125 8.56 1.90 3.92
CA TRP A 125 9.69 1.48 3.08
C TRP A 125 10.04 0.00 3.22
N ALA A 126 9.80 -0.61 4.38
CA ALA A 126 9.96 -2.04 4.55
C ALA A 126 8.94 -2.80 3.68
N PHE A 127 7.69 -2.36 3.67
CA PHE A 127 6.64 -2.96 2.86
C PHE A 127 6.86 -2.77 1.37
N ASP A 128 7.21 -1.56 0.93
CA ASP A 128 7.57 -1.28 -0.47
C ASP A 128 8.75 -2.15 -0.93
N ARG A 129 9.81 -2.26 -0.12
CA ARG A 129 10.92 -3.17 -0.44
C ARG A 129 10.49 -4.63 -0.51
N ALA A 130 9.62 -5.08 0.40
CA ALA A 130 9.10 -6.43 0.34
C ALA A 130 8.27 -6.64 -0.92
N PHE A 131 7.44 -5.67 -1.31
CA PHE A 131 6.67 -5.70 -2.54
C PHE A 131 7.57 -5.92 -3.77
N GLN A 132 8.70 -5.21 -3.84
CA GLN A 132 9.62 -5.31 -4.98
C GLN A 132 10.44 -6.60 -5.01
N ASN A 133 10.82 -7.15 -3.86
CA ASN A 133 11.78 -8.26 -3.78
C ASN A 133 11.13 -9.63 -3.55
N GLU A 134 9.99 -9.64 -2.87
CA GLU A 134 9.35 -10.85 -2.36
C GLU A 134 8.10 -11.26 -3.15
N VAL A 135 7.58 -10.39 -4.02
CA VAL A 135 6.44 -10.69 -4.89
C VAL A 135 6.95 -11.07 -6.29
N ARG A 136 6.47 -12.19 -6.82
CA ARG A 136 6.85 -12.68 -8.15
C ARG A 136 5.62 -12.99 -8.99
N TYR A 137 5.62 -12.51 -10.23
CA TYR A 137 4.59 -12.87 -11.19
C TYR A 137 4.80 -14.31 -11.66
N VAL A 138 3.81 -15.15 -11.42
CA VAL A 138 3.78 -16.52 -11.89
C VAL A 138 2.97 -16.52 -13.18
N CYS A 139 3.67 -16.32 -14.30
CA CYS A 139 3.05 -16.59 -15.59
C CYS A 139 2.71 -18.07 -15.64
N SER A 140 1.43 -18.41 -15.80
CA SER A 140 1.01 -19.76 -16.14
C SER A 140 1.66 -20.14 -17.46
N LYS A 141 2.85 -20.75 -17.41
CA LYS A 141 3.32 -21.58 -18.51
C LYS A 141 2.41 -22.78 -18.50
N ASP A 142 1.46 -22.78 -19.43
CA ASP A 142 0.89 -23.92 -20.16
C ASP A 142 -0.47 -23.47 -20.73
N LYS A 143 -0.78 -23.65 -22.02
CA LYS A 143 -0.76 -24.94 -22.73
C LYS A 143 -0.29 -24.77 -24.18
N LYS A 144 0.64 -25.64 -24.57
CA LYS A 144 0.95 -25.96 -25.96
C LYS A 144 -0.07 -26.97 -26.49
#